data_AF-A0A939W131-F1
#
_entry.id   AF-A0A939W131-F1
#
_cell.length_a   1.000
_cell.length_b   1.000
_cell.length_c   1.000
_cell.angle_alpha   90.00
_cell.angle_beta   90.00
_cell.angle_gamma   90.00
#
_symmetry.space_group_name_H-M   'P 1'
#
loop_
_entity.id
_entity.type
_entity.pdbx_description
1 polymer ?
#
loop_
_entity_poly.entity_id
_entity_poly.type
_entity_poly.pdbx_seq_one_letter_code
_entity_poly.pdbx_strand_id
1 'polypeptide(L)'
;TFQGTTVDEVENEFHASVDDYLEWCKEDGIEPEKPYSGKFNVRLSPLFHSKVAIAAKKMNMSLNSFVEKSLKDELNAMQLTL
;
A
#
# COMPACT_ATOMS: atom_id res chain seq x y z
N THR A 1 -13.02 -17.19 -3.93
CA THR A 1 -11.80 -17.92 -4.37
C THR A 1 -12.02 -18.29 -5.82
N PHE A 2 -11.07 -18.02 -6.71
CA PHE A 2 -11.19 -18.32 -8.14
C PHE A 2 -10.31 -19.52 -8.51
N GLN A 3 -10.78 -20.38 -9.41
CA GLN A 3 -10.07 -21.59 -9.84
C GLN A 3 -10.38 -21.86 -11.31
N GLY A 4 -9.44 -22.42 -12.06
CA GLY A 4 -9.64 -22.78 -13.46
C GLY A 4 -8.59 -23.77 -13.94
N THR A 5 -8.92 -24.53 -14.99
CA THR A 5 -8.01 -25.53 -15.59
C THR A 5 -7.19 -24.94 -16.74
N THR A 6 -7.59 -23.77 -17.23
CA THR A 6 -6.88 -22.97 -18.24
C THR A 6 -6.67 -21.54 -17.75
N VAL A 7 -5.75 -20.81 -18.39
CA VAL A 7 -5.51 -19.39 -18.06
C VAL A 7 -6.79 -18.56 -18.23
N ASP A 8 -7.51 -18.79 -19.33
CA ASP A 8 -8.75 -18.08 -19.64
C ASP A 8 -9.84 -18.36 -18.58
N GLU A 9 -9.95 -19.60 -18.11
CA GLU A 9 -10.88 -19.96 -17.02
C GLU A 9 -10.54 -19.25 -15.71
N VAL A 10 -9.25 -19.22 -15.35
CA VAL A 10 -8.79 -18.56 -14.13
C VAL A 10 -9.06 -17.05 -14.17
N GLU A 11 -8.85 -16.40 -15.31
CA GLU A 11 -9.12 -14.97 -15.49
C GLU A 11 -10.62 -14.65 -15.40
N ASN A 12 -11.46 -15.45 -16.04
CA ASN A 12 -12.92 -15.29 -15.96
C ASN A 12 -13.44 -15.48 -14.53
N GLU A 13 -12.97 -16.52 -13.83
CA GLU A 13 -13.35 -16.80 -12.45
C GLU A 13 -12.82 -15.72 -11.48
N PHE A 14 -11.66 -15.13 -11.77
CA PHE A 14 -11.15 -14.00 -11.02
C PHE A 14 -12.08 -12.78 -11.14
N HIS A 15 -12.51 -12.44 -12.37
CA HIS A 15 -13.43 -11.33 -12.60
C HIS A 15 -14.78 -11.56 -11.92
N ALA A 16 -15.36 -12.75 -12.05
CA ALA A 16 -16.60 -13.12 -11.39
C ALA A 16 -16.50 -12.97 -9.87
N SER A 17 -15.41 -13.44 -9.25
CA SER A 17 -15.21 -13.31 -7.80
C SER A 17 -15.05 -11.86 -7.34
N VAL A 18 -14.56 -10.94 -8.18
CA VAL A 18 -14.50 -9.50 -7.87
C VAL A 18 -15.87 -8.87 -8.00
N ASP A 19 -16.61 -9.20 -9.06
CA ASP A 19 -17.97 -8.69 -9.28
C ASP A 19 -18.90 -9.08 -8.12
N ASP A 20 -18.85 -10.34 -7.68
CA ASP A 20 -19.60 -10.83 -6.51
C ASP A 20 -19.26 -10.05 -5.24
N TYR A 21 -17.98 -9.74 -5.02
CA TYR A 21 -17.54 -8.95 -3.86
C TYR A 21 -18.10 -7.53 -3.90
N LEU A 22 -18.08 -6.89 -5.07
CA LEU A 22 -18.59 -5.53 -5.25
C LEU A 22 -20.12 -5.47 -5.12
N GLU A 23 -20.83 -6.49 -5.59
CA GLU A 23 -22.28 -6.62 -5.43
C GLU A 23 -22.63 -6.80 -3.94
N TRP A 24 -21.96 -7.71 -3.23
CA TRP A 24 -22.13 -7.87 -1.79
C TRP A 24 -21.85 -6.57 -1.02
N CYS A 25 -20.79 -5.83 -1.37
CA CYS A 25 -20.50 -4.54 -0.74
C CYS A 25 -21.65 -3.54 -0.94
N LYS A 26 -22.24 -3.52 -2.13
CA LYS A 26 -23.36 -2.64 -2.46
C LYS A 26 -24.64 -3.04 -1.72
N GLU A 27 -24.93 -4.33 -1.59
CA GLU A 27 -26.10 -4.84 -0.86
C GLU A 27 -26.04 -4.49 0.63
N ASP A 28 -24.86 -4.64 1.25
CA ASP A 28 -24.63 -4.35 2.67
C ASP A 28 -24.36 -2.86 2.96
N GLY A 29 -24.32 -2.02 1.91
CA GLY A 29 -24.08 -0.57 2.04
C GLY A 29 -22.68 -0.23 2.55
N ILE A 30 -21.71 -1.11 2.33
CA ILE A 30 -20.32 -0.93 2.72
C ILE A 30 -19.48 -0.46 1.52
N GLU A 31 -18.49 0.39 1.78
CA GLU A 31 -17.52 0.76 0.75
C GLU A 31 -16.55 -0.41 0.54
N PRO A 32 -16.34 -0.87 -0.71
CA PRO A 32 -15.36 -1.90 -0.99
C PRO A 32 -13.96 -1.41 -0.64
N GLU A 33 -13.10 -2.35 -0.24
CA GLU A 33 -11.71 -2.05 0.09
C GLU A 33 -11.00 -1.47 -1.14
N LYS A 34 -10.40 -0.30 -0.94
CA LYS A 34 -9.62 0.36 -1.98
C LYS A 34 -8.18 -0.11 -1.85
N PRO A 35 -7.55 -0.58 -2.94
CA PRO A 35 -6.13 -0.89 -2.93
C PRO A 35 -5.33 0.31 -2.42
N TYR A 36 -4.31 0.05 -1.61
CA TYR A 36 -3.41 1.11 -1.14
C TYR A 36 -2.71 1.76 -2.33
N SER A 37 -2.95 3.06 -2.52
CA SER A 37 -2.46 3.79 -3.70
C SER A 37 -0.93 3.94 -3.83
N GLY A 38 -0.18 3.56 -2.78
CA GLY A 38 1.26 3.79 -2.66
C GLY A 38 1.67 5.26 -2.48
N LYS A 39 0.72 6.21 -2.58
CA LYS A 39 0.99 7.65 -2.38
C LYS A 39 0.84 8.00 -0.90
N PHE A 40 1.92 8.49 -0.31
CA PHE A 40 1.96 8.89 1.10
C PHE A 40 2.37 10.36 1.23
N ASN A 41 1.38 11.24 1.36
CA ASN A 41 1.61 12.69 1.48
C ASN A 41 1.72 13.08 2.96
N VAL A 42 2.89 13.56 3.39
CA VAL A 42 3.14 13.97 4.77
C VAL A 42 3.46 15.46 4.84
N ARG A 43 2.87 16.14 5.83
CA ARG A 43 3.23 17.53 6.17
C ARG A 43 4.25 17.52 7.30
N LEU A 44 5.41 18.09 7.04
CA LEU A 44 6.47 18.30 8.04
C LEU A 44 6.63 19.79 8.32
N SER A 45 7.01 20.16 9.55
CA SER A 45 7.40 21.54 9.84
C SER A 45 8.68 21.90 9.06
N PRO A 46 8.89 23.16 8.68
CA PRO A 46 10.05 23.55 7.86
C PRO A 46 11.39 23.15 8.48
N LEU A 47 11.54 23.33 9.79
CA LEU A 47 12.76 22.95 10.52
C LEU A 47 12.98 21.45 10.59
N PHE A 48 11.91 20.65 10.65
CA PHE A 48 12.06 19.20 10.66
C PHE A 48 12.36 18.68 9.26
N HIS A 49 11.67 19.19 8.24
CA HIS A 49 11.95 18.88 6.84
C HIS A 49 13.42 19.13 6.50
N SER A 50 14.00 20.28 6.88
CA SER A 50 15.42 20.55 6.59
C SER A 50 16.36 19.52 7.20
N LYS A 51 16.11 19.07 8.43
CA LYS A 51 16.90 18.02 9.09
C LYS A 51 16.77 16.68 8.35
N VAL A 52 15.56 16.28 7.96
CA VAL A 52 15.32 15.03 7.21
C VAL A 52 16.00 15.08 5.84
N ALA A 53 15.90 16.21 5.13
CA ALA A 53 16.55 16.39 3.82
C ALA A 53 18.09 16.30 3.92
N ILE A 54 18.68 16.89 4.95
CA ILE A 54 20.13 16.77 5.22
C ILE A 54 20.51 15.32 5.52
N ALA A 55 19.73 14.62 6.34
CA ALA A 55 19.99 13.21 6.68
C ALA A 55 19.91 12.31 5.44
N ALA A 56 18.86 12.44 4.63
CA ALA A 56 18.70 11.72 3.37
C ALA A 56 19.88 11.95 2.43
N LYS A 57 20.32 13.21 2.27
CA LYS A 57 21.48 13.56 1.45
C LYS A 57 22.78 12.93 1.96
N LYS A 58 23.01 12.92 3.27
CA LYS A 58 24.20 12.26 3.87
C LYS A 58 24.26 10.76 3.58
N MET A 59 23.09 10.13 3.41
CA MET A 59 22.95 8.71 3.07
C MET A 59 22.89 8.46 1.56
N ASN A 60 23.05 9.50 0.73
CA ASN A 60 22.88 9.44 -0.72
C ASN A 60 21.51 8.88 -1.16
N MET A 61 20.45 9.25 -0.42
CA MET A 61 19.07 8.82 -0.66
C MET A 61 18.18 9.99 -1.05
N SER A 62 17.10 9.70 -1.79
CA SER A 62 15.98 10.66 -1.94
C SER A 62 15.22 10.80 -0.62
N LEU A 63 14.48 11.91 -0.45
CA LEU A 63 13.64 12.12 0.73
C LEU A 63 12.60 11.00 0.89
N ASN A 64 11.96 10.58 -0.20
CA ASN A 64 10.97 9.52 -0.19
C ASN A 64 11.59 8.17 0.19
N SER A 65 12.75 7.84 -0.38
CA SER A 65 13.46 6.60 -0.04
C SER A 65 13.91 6.58 1.43
N PHE A 66 14.32 7.74 1.96
CA PHE A 66 14.67 7.87 3.38
C PHE A 66 13.45 7.61 4.26
N VAL A 67 12.30 8.24 3.97
CA VAL A 67 11.05 8.02 4.72
C VAL A 67 10.60 6.57 4.63
N GLU A 68 10.61 5.96 3.44
CA GLU A 68 10.24 4.56 3.25
C GLU A 68 11.14 3.62 4.06
N LYS A 69 12.46 3.86 4.06
CA LYS A 69 13.41 3.11 4.88
C LYS A 69 13.09 3.27 6.37
N SER A 70 12.86 4.50 6.85
CA SER A 70 12.54 4.74 8.26
C SER A 70 11.26 4.01 8.69
N LEU A 71 10.24 3.97 7.83
CA LEU A 71 9.00 3.22 8.10
C LEU A 71 9.26 1.70 8.14
N LYS A 72 10.09 1.18 7.23
CA LYS A 72 10.50 -0.24 7.24
C LYS A 72 11.27 -0.60 8.51
N ASP A 73 12.23 0.24 8.91
CA ASP A 73 13.00 0.04 10.14
C ASP A 73 12.08 -0.01 11.37
N GLU A 74 11.10 0.89 11.45
CA GLU A 74 10.11 0.94 12.54
C GLU A 74 9.22 -0.30 12.58
N LEU A 75 8.68 -0.74 11.44
CA LEU A 75 7.86 -1.95 11.34
C LEU A 75 8.65 -3.22 11.72
N ASN A 76 9.91 -3.30 11.30
CA ASN A 76 10.81 -4.39 11.66
C ASN A 76 11.07 -4.43 13.16
N ALA A 77 11.24 -3.26 13.80
CA ALA A 77 11.41 -3.17 15.25
C ALA A 77 10.15 -3.62 16.01
N MET A 78 8.97 -3.40 15.45
CA MET A 78 7.68 -3.81 16.02
C MET A 78 7.33 -5.29 15.79
N GLN A 79 8.12 -6.05 15.02
CA GLN A 79 7.81 -7.43 14.62
C GLN A 79 6.42 -7.59 13.99
N LEU A 80 5.92 -6.56 13.30
CA LEU A 80 4.66 -6.63 12.58
C LEU A 80 4.91 -7.35 11.25
N THR A 81 4.76 -8.68 11.26
CA THR A 81 4.50 -9.47 10.05
C THR A 81 3.00 -9.40 9.74
N LEU A 82 2.67 -8.92 8.53
CA LEU A 82 1.34 -9.14 7.93
C LEU A 82 1.23 -10.59 7.45
#